data_AF-A0A976PTL8-F1
#
_entry.id   AF-A0A976PTL8-F1
#
_cell.length_a   1.000
_cell.length_b   1.000
_cell.length_c   1.000
_cell.angle_alpha   90.00
_cell.angle_beta   90.00
_cell.angle_gamma   90.00
#
_symmetry.space_group_name_H-M   'P 1'
#
loop_
_entity.id
_entity.type
_entity.pdbx_description
1 polymer ?
#
loop_
_entity_poly.entity_id
_entity_poly.type
_entity_poly.pdbx_seq_one_letter_code
_entity_poly.pdbx_strand_id
1 'polypeptide(L)'
;QFFFRHDFFHESRAWGSGNVGWYYVRVDDPERAAEIARLIDEEFANSPHETKTEPEGAFVQGFAKQIGNIGAIMMAILSAVFFTILLVAGNTMAQSVRERTEELAVLKAMGFTHRGVLGLVLAESCLLAMLGGFLGLGIAWFLISLGDPSGGALPIFFFPTRDLVLGVVLVLLLGLATGLLPALQAQRLQIADAMRR
;
A
#
# COMPACT_ATOMS: atom_id res chain seq x y z
N GLN A 1 -17.32 25.76 23.56
CA GLN A 1 -16.90 24.91 24.70
C GLN A 1 -17.85 23.73 24.74
N PHE A 2 -17.35 22.50 24.72
CA PHE A 2 -18.16 21.31 24.96
C PHE A 2 -18.31 21.15 26.48
N PHE A 3 -19.55 21.06 26.98
CA PHE A 3 -19.85 20.80 28.39
C PHE A 3 -20.32 19.35 28.51
N PHE A 4 -19.63 18.54 29.30
CA PHE A 4 -19.99 17.16 29.60
C PHE A 4 -20.07 16.95 31.11
N ARG A 5 -20.98 16.08 31.56
CA ARG A 5 -21.07 15.74 32.99
C ARG A 5 -19.91 14.82 33.36
N HIS A 6 -19.02 15.33 34.21
CA HIS A 6 -17.83 14.63 34.67
C HIS A 6 -18.14 13.27 35.32
N ASP A 7 -19.19 13.21 36.15
CA ASP A 7 -19.59 11.98 36.85
C ASP A 7 -19.96 10.86 35.87
N PHE A 8 -20.69 11.21 34.82
CA PHE A 8 -21.12 10.25 33.81
C PHE A 8 -19.95 9.72 32.99
N PHE A 9 -18.95 10.57 32.69
CA PHE A 9 -17.71 10.16 32.02
C PHE A 9 -16.88 9.19 32.89
N HIS A 10 -16.82 9.43 34.20
CA HIS A 10 -16.15 8.52 35.12
C HIS A 10 -16.86 7.17 35.25
N GLU A 11 -18.19 7.18 35.32
CA GLU A 11 -19.01 5.96 35.44
C GLU A 11 -19.02 5.13 34.15
N SER A 12 -18.91 5.77 32.99
CA SER A 12 -18.83 5.09 31.69
C SER A 12 -17.43 4.63 31.28
N ARG A 13 -16.38 4.98 32.03
CA ARG A 13 -15.02 4.46 31.80
C ARG A 13 -14.88 3.03 32.34
N ALA A 14 -14.61 2.08 31.44
CA ALA A 14 -14.29 0.70 31.80
C ALA A 14 -12.93 0.54 32.52
N TRP A 15 -11.99 1.47 32.30
CA TRP A 15 -10.63 1.45 32.89
C TRP A 15 -10.15 2.84 33.33
N GLY A 16 -9.27 2.89 34.33
CA GLY A 16 -8.59 4.11 34.77
C GLY A 16 -9.44 5.11 35.57
N SER A 17 -10.53 4.65 36.21
CA SER A 17 -11.38 5.52 37.04
C SER A 17 -10.56 6.20 38.14
N GLY A 18 -10.72 7.52 38.29
CA GLY A 18 -9.96 8.33 39.24
C GLY A 18 -8.59 8.80 38.76
N ASN A 19 -8.05 8.23 37.68
CA ASN A 19 -6.76 8.62 37.12
C ASN A 19 -6.93 9.50 35.87
N VAL A 20 -5.99 10.44 35.72
CA VAL A 20 -5.84 11.25 34.50
C VAL A 20 -4.88 10.53 33.55
N GLY A 21 -5.20 10.58 32.25
CA GLY A 21 -4.34 10.03 31.21
C GLY A 21 -3.06 10.84 31.09
N TRP A 22 -3.13 11.99 30.41
CA TRP A 22 -1.97 12.83 30.11
C TRP A 22 -2.20 14.27 30.59
N TYR A 23 -1.11 14.95 30.94
CA TYR A 23 -1.08 16.38 31.24
C TYR A 23 -0.28 17.12 30.18
N TYR A 24 -0.73 18.32 29.82
CA TYR A 24 0.01 19.24 28.95
C TYR A 24 0.57 20.37 29.81
N VAL A 25 1.88 20.50 29.83
CA VAL A 25 2.59 21.57 30.53
C VAL A 25 3.16 22.52 29.51
N ARG A 26 2.73 23.78 29.54
CA ARG A 26 3.26 24.83 28.66
C ARG A 26 4.48 25.45 29.33
N VAL A 27 5.58 25.53 28.59
CA VAL A 27 6.83 26.14 29.03
C VAL A 27 7.04 27.44 28.26
N ASP A 28 7.52 28.49 28.93
CA ASP A 28 7.79 29.80 28.30
C ASP A 28 9.02 29.76 27.38
N ASP A 29 10.05 28.98 27.73
CA ASP A 29 11.27 28.76 26.96
C ASP A 29 11.35 27.31 26.43
N PRO A 30 11.22 27.09 25.10
CA PRO A 30 11.30 25.76 24.49
C PRO A 30 12.63 25.03 24.72
N GLU A 31 13.75 25.74 24.86
CA GLU A 31 15.06 25.11 25.04
C GLU A 31 15.16 24.38 26.39
N ARG A 32 14.39 24.85 27.38
CA ARG A 32 14.32 24.27 28.72
C ARG A 32 13.31 23.14 28.84
N ALA A 33 12.55 22.82 27.78
CA ALA A 33 11.51 21.80 27.84
C ALA A 33 12.05 20.41 28.25
N ALA A 34 13.24 20.04 27.78
CA ALA A 34 13.88 18.77 28.16
C ALA A 34 14.36 18.75 29.61
N GLU A 35 14.89 19.87 30.10
CA GLU A 35 15.30 20.04 31.49
C GLU A 35 14.08 19.94 32.41
N ILE A 36 13.01 20.67 32.10
CA ILE A 36 11.78 20.71 32.89
C ILE A 36 11.08 19.35 32.87
N ALA A 37 11.07 18.64 31.73
CA ALA A 37 10.53 17.28 31.67
C ALA A 37 11.25 16.33 32.65
N ARG A 38 12.59 16.39 32.70
CA ARG A 38 13.37 15.60 33.66
C ARG A 38 13.07 15.97 35.11
N LEU A 39 12.96 17.27 35.42
CA LEU A 39 12.63 17.73 36.77
C LEU A 39 11.25 17.25 37.23
N ILE A 40 10.26 17.24 36.33
CA ILE A 40 8.94 16.67 36.61
C ILE A 40 9.07 15.18 36.95
N ASP A 41 9.78 14.41 36.12
CA ASP A 41 9.94 12.98 36.35
C ASP A 41 10.72 12.67 37.64
N GLU A 42 11.72 13.48 37.99
CA GLU A 42 12.45 13.36 39.27
C GLU A 42 11.57 13.64 40.49
N GLU A 43 10.70 14.65 40.42
CA GLU A 43 9.75 14.98 41.50
C GLU A 43 8.76 13.83 41.75
N PHE A 44 8.30 13.16 40.69
CA PHE A 44 7.32 12.08 40.78
C PHE A 44 7.92 10.66 40.85
N ALA A 45 9.25 10.50 40.77
CA ALA A 45 9.93 9.21 40.68
C ALA A 45 9.68 8.25 41.85
N ASN A 46 9.35 8.77 43.05
CA ASN A 46 9.03 7.96 44.23
C ASN A 46 7.56 8.08 44.65
N SER A 47 6.71 8.62 43.77
CA SER A 47 5.30 8.77 44.05
C SER A 47 4.52 7.52 43.60
N PRO A 48 3.31 7.29 44.11
CA PRO A 48 2.41 6.25 43.58
C PRO A 48 2.03 6.43 42.09
N HIS A 49 2.41 7.56 41.50
CA HIS A 49 2.07 7.96 40.14
C HIS A 49 3.31 8.46 39.40
N GLU A 50 4.31 7.58 39.23
CA GLU A 50 5.50 7.87 38.44
C GLU A 50 5.13 8.40 37.05
N THR A 51 5.73 9.54 36.69
CA THR A 51 5.50 10.18 35.40
C THR A 51 6.58 9.81 34.40
N LYS A 52 6.21 9.89 33.13
CA LYS A 52 7.15 9.93 32.03
C LYS A 52 6.83 11.15 31.20
N THR A 53 7.70 12.14 31.26
CA THR A 53 7.51 13.44 30.63
C THR A 53 8.50 13.59 29.50
N GLU A 54 8.02 14.05 28.36
CA GLU A 54 8.88 14.35 27.22
C GLU A 54 8.43 15.64 26.53
N PRO A 55 9.36 16.40 25.93
CA PRO A 55 8.99 17.54 25.11
C PRO A 55 8.05 17.12 23.98
N GLU A 56 7.02 17.92 23.71
CA GLU A 56 6.05 17.66 22.64
C GLU A 56 6.74 17.42 21.29
N GLY A 57 7.81 18.18 20.99
CA GLY A 57 8.61 17.99 19.78
C GLY A 57 9.28 16.61 19.70
N ALA A 58 9.73 16.04 20.82
CA ALA A 58 10.33 14.71 20.87
C ALA A 58 9.26 13.61 20.71
N PHE A 59 8.10 13.77 21.35
CA PHE A 59 6.96 12.87 21.20
C PHE A 59 6.48 12.82 19.74
N VAL A 60 6.27 13.99 19.11
CA VAL A 60 5.84 14.08 17.70
C VAL A 60 6.88 13.45 16.77
N GLN A 61 8.18 13.65 17.03
CA GLN A 61 9.23 12.97 16.27
C GLN A 61 9.22 11.46 16.45
N GLY A 62 9.02 10.96 17.67
CA GLY A 62 8.89 9.53 17.96
C GLY A 62 7.71 8.91 17.21
N PHE A 63 6.57 9.59 17.24
CA PHE A 63 5.37 9.19 16.51
C PHE A 63 5.58 9.19 14.99
N ALA A 64 6.21 10.25 14.45
CA ALA A 64 6.55 10.33 13.04
C ALA A 64 7.51 9.22 12.59
N LYS A 65 8.51 8.88 13.42
CA LYS A 65 9.41 7.73 13.16
C LYS A 65 8.67 6.41 13.17
N GLN A 66 7.74 6.20 14.11
CA GLN A 66 6.96 4.98 14.19
C GLN A 66 6.08 4.79 12.94
N ILE A 67 5.36 5.84 12.52
CA ILE A 67 4.58 5.83 11.27
C ILE A 67 5.49 5.60 10.07
N GLY A 68 6.63 6.28 10.00
CA GLY A 68 7.62 6.10 8.92
C GLY A 68 8.12 4.66 8.81
N ASN A 69 8.41 4.00 9.92
CA ASN A 69 8.85 2.61 9.95
C ASN A 69 7.75 1.65 9.46
N ILE A 70 6.51 1.84 9.88
CA ILE A 70 5.37 1.04 9.41
C ILE A 70 5.20 1.22 7.90
N GLY A 71 5.25 2.46 7.43
CA GLY A 71 5.17 2.78 5.99
C GLY A 71 6.29 2.11 5.19
N ALA A 72 7.53 2.14 5.70
CA ALA A 72 8.67 1.51 5.05
C ALA A 72 8.54 -0.02 4.96
N ILE A 73 8.12 -0.67 6.05
CA ILE A 73 7.87 -2.13 6.06
C ILE A 73 6.76 -2.47 5.06
N MET A 74 5.67 -1.70 5.05
CA MET A 74 4.57 -1.94 4.12
C MET A 74 4.98 -1.77 2.66
N MET A 75 5.76 -0.73 2.36
CA MET A 75 6.28 -0.48 1.03
C MET A 75 7.23 -1.60 0.58
N ALA A 76 8.08 -2.12 1.48
CA ALA A 76 8.93 -3.26 1.19
C ALA A 76 8.11 -4.51 0.85
N ILE A 77 7.09 -4.85 1.65
CA ILE A 77 6.21 -5.99 1.39
C ILE A 77 5.47 -5.83 0.05
N LEU A 78 4.88 -4.66 -0.19
CA LEU A 78 4.15 -4.37 -1.44
C LEU A 78 5.07 -4.45 -2.66
N SER A 79 6.31 -3.96 -2.57
CA SER A 79 7.28 -4.06 -3.65
C SER A 79 7.65 -5.51 -3.96
N ALA A 80 7.83 -6.34 -2.92
CA ALA A 80 8.15 -7.76 -3.08
C ALA A 80 6.97 -8.50 -3.74
N VAL A 81 5.75 -8.27 -3.27
CA VAL A 81 4.53 -8.87 -3.85
C VAL A 81 4.30 -8.40 -5.28
N PHE A 82 4.48 -7.11 -5.56
CA PHE A 82 4.38 -6.59 -6.93
C PHE A 82 5.39 -7.27 -7.86
N PHE A 83 6.63 -7.42 -7.41
CA PHE A 83 7.68 -8.08 -8.17
C PHE A 83 7.39 -9.57 -8.42
N THR A 84 6.88 -10.30 -7.42
CA THR A 84 6.51 -11.71 -7.61
C THR A 84 5.35 -11.86 -8.59
N ILE A 85 4.31 -11.00 -8.48
CA ILE A 85 3.19 -11.00 -9.42
C ILE A 85 3.67 -10.72 -10.85
N LEU A 86 4.58 -9.74 -11.02
CA LEU A 86 5.18 -9.44 -12.32
C LEU A 86 5.84 -10.68 -12.92
N LEU A 87 6.64 -11.42 -12.14
CA LEU A 87 7.34 -12.62 -12.61
C LEU A 87 6.37 -13.75 -12.95
N VAL A 88 5.39 -14.00 -12.08
CA VAL A 88 4.39 -15.07 -12.27
C VAL A 88 3.52 -14.77 -13.49
N ALA A 89 2.96 -13.57 -13.59
CA ALA A 89 2.11 -13.17 -14.70
C ALA A 89 2.88 -13.14 -16.03
N GLY A 90 4.14 -12.67 -16.03
CA GLY A 90 5.00 -12.72 -17.21
C GLY A 90 5.29 -14.15 -17.67
N ASN A 91 5.55 -15.08 -16.74
CA ASN A 91 5.76 -16.48 -17.07
C ASN A 91 4.49 -17.14 -17.63
N THR A 92 3.34 -16.87 -17.03
CA THR A 92 2.04 -17.35 -17.52
C THR A 92 1.75 -16.84 -18.93
N MET A 93 2.00 -15.55 -19.19
CA MET A 93 1.85 -14.97 -20.52
C MET A 93 2.80 -15.62 -21.53
N ALA A 94 4.06 -15.87 -21.13
CA ALA A 94 5.04 -16.58 -21.97
C ALA A 94 4.59 -18.02 -22.27
N GLN A 95 3.99 -18.72 -21.32
CA GLN A 95 3.42 -20.05 -21.54
C GLN A 95 2.23 -19.98 -22.52
N SER A 96 1.29 -19.06 -22.31
CA SER A 96 0.11 -18.90 -23.19
C SER A 96 0.50 -18.59 -24.64
N VAL A 97 1.50 -17.74 -24.85
CA VAL A 97 2.06 -17.46 -26.18
C VAL A 97 2.69 -18.71 -26.81
N ARG A 98 3.40 -19.52 -26.01
CA ARG A 98 4.02 -20.77 -26.49
C ARG A 98 2.97 -21.79 -26.93
N GLU A 99 1.89 -21.94 -26.19
CA GLU A 99 0.79 -22.86 -26.53
C GLU A 99 0.07 -22.46 -27.83
N ARG A 100 -0.01 -21.15 -28.14
CA ARG A 100 -0.67 -20.63 -29.35
C ARG A 100 0.30 -20.22 -30.46
N THR A 101 1.51 -20.79 -30.48
CA THR A 101 2.55 -20.46 -31.47
C THR A 101 2.09 -20.72 -32.91
N GLU A 102 1.35 -21.82 -33.14
CA GLU A 102 0.82 -22.17 -34.46
C GLU A 102 -0.20 -21.14 -34.96
N GLU A 103 -1.11 -20.68 -34.09
CA GLU A 103 -2.10 -19.64 -34.42
C GLU A 103 -1.42 -18.33 -34.83
N LEU A 104 -0.36 -17.93 -34.09
CA LEU A 104 0.43 -16.74 -34.41
C LEU A 104 1.20 -16.89 -35.73
N ALA A 105 1.66 -18.10 -36.06
CA ALA A 105 2.31 -18.38 -37.34
C ALA A 105 1.33 -18.27 -38.51
N VAL A 106 0.09 -18.75 -38.35
CA VAL A 106 -0.99 -18.57 -39.35
C VAL A 106 -1.30 -17.09 -39.56
N LEU A 107 -1.40 -16.29 -38.48
CA LEU A 107 -1.60 -14.84 -38.60
C LEU A 107 -0.48 -14.17 -39.40
N LYS A 108 0.79 -14.54 -39.15
CA LYS A 108 1.93 -14.02 -39.93
C LYS A 108 1.89 -14.47 -41.39
N ALA A 109 1.44 -15.70 -41.68
CA ALA A 109 1.27 -16.20 -43.05
C ALA A 109 0.16 -15.45 -43.80
N MET A 110 -0.88 -15.01 -43.09
CA MET A 110 -1.98 -14.17 -43.61
C MET A 110 -1.57 -12.69 -43.84
N GLY A 111 -0.31 -12.33 -43.57
CA GLY A 111 0.22 -10.99 -43.83
C GLY A 111 0.27 -10.06 -42.62
N PHE A 112 0.02 -10.54 -41.39
CA PHE A 112 0.22 -9.71 -40.20
C PHE A 112 1.69 -9.31 -40.05
N THR A 113 1.93 -8.03 -39.83
CA THR A 113 3.28 -7.54 -39.56
C THR A 113 3.77 -8.00 -38.19
N HIS A 114 5.09 -8.06 -38.04
CA HIS A 114 5.78 -8.29 -36.78
C HIS A 114 5.26 -7.39 -35.63
N ARG A 115 4.95 -6.12 -35.94
CA ARG A 115 4.39 -5.16 -34.98
C ARG A 115 2.91 -5.43 -34.66
N GLY A 116 2.15 -5.99 -35.61
CA GLY A 116 0.76 -6.40 -35.38
C GLY A 116 0.66 -7.54 -34.37
N VAL A 117 1.52 -8.56 -34.50
CA VAL A 117 1.59 -9.67 -33.52
C VAL A 117 2.04 -9.16 -32.15
N LEU A 118 3.05 -8.28 -32.10
CA LEU A 118 3.49 -7.64 -30.85
C LEU A 118 2.33 -6.90 -30.16
N GLY A 119 1.61 -6.07 -30.92
CA GLY A 119 0.48 -5.28 -30.41
C GLY A 119 -0.67 -6.15 -29.91
N LEU A 120 -0.94 -7.28 -30.58
CA LEU A 120 -1.97 -8.23 -30.16
C LEU A 120 -1.65 -8.84 -28.78
N VAL A 121 -0.43 -9.35 -28.61
CA VAL A 121 -0.01 -9.97 -27.33
C VAL A 121 0.05 -8.94 -26.21
N LEU A 122 0.53 -7.72 -26.49
CA LEU A 122 0.51 -6.62 -25.52
C LEU A 122 -0.91 -6.18 -25.14
N ALA A 123 -1.84 -6.19 -26.10
CA ALA A 123 -3.24 -5.87 -25.83
C ALA A 123 -3.88 -6.93 -24.94
N GLU A 124 -3.61 -8.22 -25.19
CA GLU A 124 -4.08 -9.33 -24.35
C GLU A 124 -3.54 -9.21 -22.92
N SER A 125 -2.23 -8.98 -22.76
CA SER A 125 -1.61 -8.82 -21.44
C SER A 125 -2.14 -7.61 -20.68
N CYS A 126 -2.32 -6.47 -21.37
CA CYS A 126 -2.89 -5.26 -20.77
C CYS A 126 -4.35 -5.47 -20.39
N LEU A 127 -5.14 -6.16 -21.20
CA LEU A 127 -6.54 -6.44 -20.92
C LEU A 127 -6.69 -7.34 -19.69
N LEU A 128 -5.88 -8.39 -19.58
CA LEU A 128 -5.86 -9.25 -18.39
C LEU A 128 -5.43 -8.48 -17.13
N ALA A 129 -4.38 -7.66 -17.23
CA ALA A 129 -3.93 -6.82 -16.13
C ALA A 129 -5.01 -5.82 -15.70
N MET A 130 -5.67 -5.15 -16.66
CA MET A 130 -6.76 -4.21 -16.38
C MET A 130 -7.94 -4.89 -15.70
N LEU A 131 -8.39 -6.05 -16.18
CA LEU A 131 -9.51 -6.77 -15.56
C LEU A 131 -9.19 -7.15 -14.11
N GLY A 132 -8.01 -7.74 -13.86
CA GLY A 132 -7.59 -8.10 -12.50
C GLY A 132 -7.37 -6.87 -11.61
N GLY A 133 -6.76 -5.82 -12.16
CA GLY A 133 -6.47 -4.57 -11.47
C GLY A 133 -7.72 -3.80 -11.07
N PHE A 134 -8.68 -3.63 -12.00
CA PHE A 134 -9.95 -2.98 -11.70
C PHE A 134 -10.80 -3.79 -10.73
N LEU A 135 -10.80 -5.12 -10.85
CA LEU A 135 -11.47 -5.97 -9.87
C LEU A 135 -10.86 -5.82 -8.47
N GLY A 136 -9.53 -5.82 -8.37
CA GLY A 136 -8.81 -5.60 -7.12
C GLY A 136 -9.06 -4.23 -6.51
N LEU A 137 -9.03 -3.17 -7.32
CA LEU A 137 -9.38 -1.81 -6.89
C LEU A 137 -10.83 -1.72 -6.43
N GLY A 138 -11.76 -2.37 -7.13
CA GLY A 138 -13.17 -2.43 -6.75
C GLY A 138 -13.38 -3.13 -5.41
N ILE A 139 -12.70 -4.25 -5.17
CA ILE A 139 -12.73 -4.97 -3.89
C ILE A 139 -12.14 -4.09 -2.77
N ALA A 140 -11.00 -3.44 -3.01
CA ALA A 140 -10.38 -2.55 -2.03
C ALA A 140 -11.31 -1.38 -1.66
N TRP A 141 -11.92 -0.74 -2.66
CA TRP A 141 -12.89 0.33 -2.44
C TRP A 141 -14.11 -0.16 -1.66
N PHE A 142 -14.65 -1.33 -2.00
CA PHE A 142 -15.77 -1.94 -1.29
C PHE A 142 -15.44 -2.22 0.18
N LEU A 143 -14.27 -2.80 0.46
CA LEU A 143 -13.82 -3.07 1.83
C LEU A 143 -13.68 -1.79 2.67
N ILE A 144 -13.17 -0.72 2.08
CA ILE A 144 -13.05 0.59 2.77
C ILE A 144 -14.43 1.22 2.97
N SER A 145 -15.36 1.03 2.03
CA SER A 145 -16.72 1.56 2.14
C SER A 145 -17.54 0.95 3.28
N LEU A 146 -17.16 -0.24 3.76
CA LEU A 146 -17.78 -0.91 4.92
C LEU A 146 -17.44 -0.23 6.27
N GLY A 147 -16.54 0.75 6.27
CA GLY A 147 -16.13 1.49 7.45
C GLY A 147 -14.79 1.01 8.01
N ASP A 148 -14.33 1.68 9.07
CA ASP A 148 -13.05 1.38 9.70
C ASP A 148 -13.16 0.13 10.60
N PRO A 149 -12.51 -0.99 10.25
CA PRO A 149 -12.51 -2.20 11.06
C PRO A 149 -11.66 -2.05 12.34
N SER A 150 -10.84 -1.01 12.45
CA SER A 150 -9.97 -0.77 13.60
C SER A 150 -10.66 -0.07 14.77
N GLY A 151 -11.93 0.36 14.60
CA GLY A 151 -12.69 1.04 15.63
C GLY A 151 -12.10 2.39 16.05
N GLY A 152 -11.41 3.08 15.14
CA GLY A 152 -10.75 4.38 15.39
C GLY A 152 -9.31 4.26 15.90
N ALA A 153 -8.75 3.06 16.00
CA ALA A 153 -7.35 2.86 16.39
C ALA A 153 -6.36 3.33 15.30
N LEU A 154 -6.78 3.32 14.03
CA LEU A 154 -6.04 3.91 12.92
C LEU A 154 -6.69 5.23 12.50
N PRO A 155 -5.92 6.33 12.43
CA PRO A 155 -6.49 7.66 12.23
C PRO A 155 -7.06 7.90 10.83
N ILE A 156 -6.81 7.00 9.86
CA ILE A 156 -7.06 7.27 8.45
C ILE A 156 -7.49 5.98 7.72
N PHE A 157 -8.79 5.81 7.47
CA PHE A 157 -9.36 4.75 6.63
C PHE A 157 -10.13 5.38 5.46
N PHE A 158 -9.42 6.08 4.57
CA PHE A 158 -10.01 6.62 3.33
C PHE A 158 -9.18 6.19 2.12
N PHE A 159 -9.80 6.19 0.95
CA PHE A 159 -9.15 5.86 -0.32
C PHE A 159 -8.90 7.15 -1.11
N PRO A 160 -7.69 7.73 -1.07
CA PRO A 160 -7.40 8.98 -1.78
C PRO A 160 -7.52 8.80 -3.29
N THR A 161 -8.09 9.78 -3.99
CA THR A 161 -8.16 9.76 -5.46
C THR A 161 -6.78 9.63 -6.11
N ARG A 162 -5.74 10.19 -5.48
CA ARG A 162 -4.35 10.05 -5.90
C ARG A 162 -3.90 8.59 -5.96
N ASP A 163 -4.28 7.79 -4.97
CA ASP A 163 -3.84 6.40 -4.85
C ASP A 163 -4.61 5.49 -5.81
N LEU A 164 -5.87 5.85 -6.11
CA LEU A 164 -6.63 5.23 -7.20
C LEU A 164 -5.94 5.43 -8.56
N VAL A 165 -5.52 6.66 -8.87
CA VAL A 165 -4.81 6.98 -10.13
C VAL A 165 -3.48 6.23 -10.19
N LEU A 166 -2.72 6.22 -9.10
CA LEU A 166 -1.48 5.43 -9.01
C LEU A 166 -1.74 3.94 -9.23
N GLY A 167 -2.81 3.39 -8.66
CA GLY A 167 -3.22 2.00 -8.87
C GLY A 167 -3.49 1.69 -10.35
N VAL A 168 -4.26 2.54 -11.03
CA VAL A 168 -4.55 2.38 -12.47
C VAL A 168 -3.26 2.45 -13.30
N VAL A 169 -2.37 3.39 -13.00
CA VAL A 169 -1.07 3.51 -13.69
C VAL A 169 -0.22 2.25 -13.46
N LEU A 170 -0.15 1.75 -12.23
CA LEU A 170 0.59 0.52 -11.91
C LEU A 170 0.02 -0.71 -12.61
N VAL A 171 -1.30 -0.80 -12.76
CA VAL A 171 -1.97 -1.88 -13.49
C VAL A 171 -1.59 -1.85 -14.98
N LEU A 172 -1.59 -0.68 -15.61
CA LEU A 172 -1.14 -0.52 -17.00
C LEU A 172 0.33 -0.87 -17.16
N LEU A 173 1.19 -0.38 -16.26
CA LEU A 173 2.62 -0.69 -16.27
C LEU A 173 2.88 -2.19 -16.09
N LEU A 174 2.14 -2.84 -15.20
CA LEU A 174 2.22 -4.28 -14.98
C LEU A 174 1.85 -5.03 -16.27
N GLY A 175 0.73 -4.72 -16.91
CA GLY A 175 0.30 -5.36 -18.15
C GLY A 175 1.28 -5.20 -19.31
N LEU A 176 1.90 -4.03 -19.43
CA LEU A 176 2.96 -3.79 -20.40
C LEU A 176 4.22 -4.58 -20.06
N ALA A 177 4.67 -4.55 -18.81
CA ALA A 177 5.90 -5.19 -18.38
C ALA A 177 5.84 -6.73 -18.48
N THR A 178 4.70 -7.34 -18.10
CA THR A 178 4.49 -8.79 -18.21
C THR A 178 4.37 -9.25 -19.67
N GLY A 179 3.73 -8.45 -20.52
CA GLY A 179 3.51 -8.78 -21.93
C GLY A 179 4.70 -8.52 -22.85
N LEU A 180 5.59 -7.58 -22.49
CA LEU A 180 6.66 -7.14 -23.39
C LEU A 180 7.63 -8.25 -23.77
N LEU A 181 8.14 -9.01 -22.81
CA LEU A 181 9.07 -10.11 -23.09
C LEU A 181 8.43 -11.22 -23.95
N PRO A 182 7.25 -11.77 -23.59
CA PRO A 182 6.53 -12.72 -24.44
C PRO A 182 6.21 -12.18 -25.83
N ALA A 183 5.75 -10.93 -25.93
CA ALA A 183 5.37 -10.32 -27.21
C ALA A 183 6.58 -10.17 -28.14
N LEU A 184 7.76 -9.81 -27.60
CA LEU A 184 9.01 -9.76 -28.36
C LEU A 184 9.45 -11.15 -28.85
N GLN A 185 9.24 -12.19 -28.04
CA GLN A 185 9.50 -13.57 -28.45
C GLN A 185 8.54 -14.01 -29.57
N ALA A 186 7.24 -13.71 -29.41
CA ALA A 186 6.20 -14.00 -30.41
C ALA A 186 6.49 -13.34 -31.77
N GLN A 187 6.92 -12.07 -31.73
CA GLN A 187 7.27 -11.33 -32.93
C GLN A 187 8.37 -12.03 -33.75
N ARG A 188 9.38 -12.60 -33.07
CA ARG A 188 10.58 -13.21 -33.69
C ARG A 188 10.37 -14.66 -34.16
N LEU A 189 9.20 -15.27 -33.93
CA LEU A 189 8.91 -16.63 -34.38
C LEU A 189 9.02 -16.74 -35.91
N GLN A 190 9.83 -17.68 -36.39
CA GLN A 190 9.92 -18.04 -37.80
C GLN A 190 8.80 -19.04 -38.14
N ILE A 191 8.05 -18.75 -39.20
CA ILE A 191 6.88 -19.55 -39.62
C ILE A 191 7.29 -21.01 -39.90
N ALA A 192 8.49 -21.22 -40.45
CA ALA A 192 9.02 -22.55 -40.75
C ALA A 192 9.30 -23.40 -39.51
N ASP A 193 9.71 -22.78 -38.39
CA ASP A 193 9.97 -23.49 -37.14
C ASP A 193 8.68 -23.80 -36.37
N ALA A 194 7.67 -22.93 -36.50
CA ALA A 194 6.37 -23.12 -35.87
C ALA A 194 5.57 -24.26 -36.50
N MET A 195 5.67 -24.47 -37.83
CA MET A 195 4.95 -25.52 -38.57
C MET A 195 5.67 -26.89 -38.56
N ARG A 196 6.91 -26.96 -38.05
CA ARG A 196 7.73 -28.18 -38.02
C ARG A 196 7.68 -28.89 -36.66
N ARG A 197 7.08 -28.26 -35.64
CA ARG A 197 6.94 -28.80 -34.29
C ARG A 197 5.65 -29.57 -34.12
#